data_AF-A0A379LVT3-F1
#
_entry.id   AF-A0A379LVT3-F1
#
_cell.length_a   1.000
_cell.length_b   1.000
_cell.length_c   1.000
_cell.angle_alpha   90.00
_cell.angle_beta   90.00
_cell.angle_gamma   90.00
#
_symmetry.space_group_name_H-M   'P 1'
#
loop_
_entity.id
_entity.type
_entity.pdbx_description
1 polymer ?
#
loop_
_entity_poly.entity_id
_entity_poly.type
_entity_poly.pdbx_seq_one_letter_code
_entity_poly.pdbx_strand_id
1 'polypeptide(L)'
;MTGRPFAMVALRALLAVVAGLLLFASFPPRPLWFLAPAGIAILVGVLTAVPMRRRAGFGYGYLAGLGFLVPLLPWIGVYVGPLPWLALAAAEAVFVGLFGALVVHLRSLPVAPLWIAAAWSLTEWLRSSVPFGGFPWGRLAFGQPDGGFVSLAVVGGAPLVSFAVATTGAGLAALVLTAYRRPRSGRAWTVPVAVTLLGPVLAAAAWPLVRTTTEESSTVTVAAIQGSVPRLGLDFNAQRKAVLDNHVARTLELAADVAAGRAPAPDVVIWPENASDIDPLRNADAARDITAAAAAIDAPILVGAVLVNGDGTTTNSVIVWDAQTGPGEQHDKKIIQPFGEYLPWRSFFRLFSEYADRAGHFVPGHGDGTVTAAGLDIGVATCYEVAFDRAFRDSITAGAQLLAVPTNNATFGDTEMTYQQLAMSRLRAVEHGRAVVVAATSGVSAIVDPDGRVQQSTSLFVPDALVAQVPVRADVTLASRLGVAPELVLCAAAVVAAGLAVVRGRREKAGAAARASTGAAGAPAGGRFDKEDL
;
A
#
# COMPACT_ATOMS: atom_id res chain seq x y z
N MET A 1 -14.63 -26.26 37.47
CA MET A 1 -14.48 -24.78 37.36
C MET A 1 -13.38 -24.34 36.37
N THR A 2 -13.05 -25.13 35.34
CA THR A 2 -11.93 -24.90 34.41
C THR A 2 -12.30 -24.17 33.10
N GLY A 3 -13.58 -23.89 32.83
CA GLY A 3 -14.05 -23.36 31.53
C GLY A 3 -13.97 -21.84 31.33
N ARG A 4 -14.00 -21.04 32.40
CA ARG A 4 -13.97 -19.56 32.32
C ARG A 4 -12.70 -18.97 31.66
N PRO A 5 -11.48 -19.43 31.97
CA PRO A 5 -10.28 -18.90 31.31
C PRO A 5 -10.20 -19.29 29.82
N PHE A 6 -10.67 -20.49 29.46
CA PHE A 6 -10.70 -20.94 28.08
C PHE A 6 -11.66 -20.12 27.22
N ALA A 7 -12.90 -19.90 27.69
CA ALA A 7 -13.90 -19.10 26.98
C ALA A 7 -13.41 -17.67 26.70
N MET A 8 -12.69 -17.06 27.65
CA MET A 8 -12.13 -15.72 27.51
C MET A 8 -10.95 -15.63 26.52
N VAL A 9 -10.19 -16.71 26.36
CA VAL A 9 -9.12 -16.77 25.34
C VAL A 9 -9.75 -16.97 23.96
N ALA A 10 -10.72 -17.88 23.84
CA ALA A 10 -11.46 -18.13 22.61
C ALA A 10 -12.18 -16.87 22.10
N LEU A 11 -12.85 -16.13 22.98
CA LEU A 11 -13.51 -14.87 22.62
C LEU A 11 -12.51 -13.82 22.11
N ARG A 12 -11.34 -13.68 22.74
CA ARG A 12 -10.32 -12.73 22.28
C ARG A 12 -9.70 -13.14 20.95
N ALA A 13 -9.49 -14.44 20.75
CA ALA A 13 -9.03 -14.96 19.47
C ALA A 13 -10.06 -14.68 18.36
N LEU A 14 -11.35 -14.92 18.64
CA LEU A 14 -12.44 -14.60 17.72
C LEU A 14 -12.47 -13.10 17.40
N LEU A 15 -12.43 -12.23 18.41
CA LEU A 15 -12.41 -10.78 18.21
C LEU A 15 -11.18 -10.30 17.43
N ALA A 16 -10.02 -10.93 17.63
CA ALA A 16 -8.83 -10.63 16.85
C ALA A 16 -9.01 -11.00 15.37
N VAL A 17 -9.57 -12.19 15.08
CA VAL A 17 -9.90 -12.59 13.70
C VAL A 17 -10.93 -11.65 13.09
N VAL A 18 -11.99 -11.30 13.82
CA VAL A 18 -13.00 -10.32 13.39
C VAL A 18 -12.36 -8.97 13.09
N ALA A 19 -11.44 -8.49 13.92
CA ALA A 19 -10.69 -7.27 13.65
C ALA A 19 -9.93 -7.36 12.31
N GLY A 20 -9.26 -8.48 12.06
CA GLY A 20 -8.59 -8.74 10.77
C GLY A 20 -9.55 -8.74 9.58
N LEU A 21 -10.71 -9.40 9.71
CA LEU A 21 -11.72 -9.44 8.66
C LEU A 21 -12.35 -8.07 8.39
N LEU A 22 -12.49 -7.21 9.40
CA LEU A 22 -12.93 -5.83 9.22
C LEU A 22 -11.89 -4.98 8.50
N LEU A 23 -10.59 -5.20 8.77
CA LEU A 23 -9.52 -4.60 7.98
C LEU A 23 -9.57 -5.10 6.54
N PHE A 24 -9.79 -6.39 6.28
CA PHE A 24 -9.93 -6.90 4.92
C PHE A 24 -11.15 -6.28 4.21
N ALA A 25 -12.30 -6.25 4.88
CA ALA A 25 -13.54 -5.72 4.34
C ALA A 25 -13.44 -4.22 3.98
N SER A 26 -12.51 -3.48 4.59
CA SER A 26 -12.27 -2.07 4.26
C SER A 26 -11.47 -1.84 2.98
N PHE A 27 -10.97 -2.89 2.32
CA PHE A 27 -10.19 -2.77 1.10
C PHE A 27 -11.06 -2.91 -0.16
N PRO A 28 -10.63 -2.29 -1.27
CA PRO A 28 -11.23 -2.47 -2.59
C PRO A 28 -11.45 -3.95 -2.95
N PRO A 29 -12.50 -4.26 -3.72
CA PRO A 29 -13.43 -3.33 -4.39
C PRO A 29 -14.53 -2.76 -3.49
N ARG A 30 -14.47 -3.01 -2.17
CA ARG A 30 -15.54 -2.65 -1.23
C ARG A 30 -15.39 -1.18 -0.78
N PRO A 31 -16.47 -0.37 -0.77
CA PRO A 31 -16.43 1.03 -0.32
C PRO A 31 -16.54 1.17 1.21
N LEU A 32 -16.04 0.18 1.98
CA LEU A 32 -16.26 0.07 3.42
C LEU A 32 -15.05 0.58 4.24
N TRP A 33 -14.43 1.66 3.77
CA TRP A 33 -13.21 2.26 4.36
C TRP A 33 -13.34 2.53 5.88
N PHE A 34 -14.55 2.82 6.35
CA PHE A 34 -14.87 3.11 7.76
C PHE A 34 -14.74 1.88 8.68
N LEU A 35 -14.64 0.67 8.13
CA LEU A 35 -14.37 -0.55 8.90
C LEU A 35 -12.91 -0.64 9.36
N ALA A 36 -11.97 0.06 8.72
CA ALA A 36 -10.56 0.04 9.14
C ALA A 36 -10.36 0.59 10.56
N PRO A 37 -10.85 1.79 10.92
CA PRO A 37 -10.80 2.26 12.31
C PRO A 37 -11.50 1.31 13.29
N ALA A 38 -12.61 0.67 12.90
CA ALA A 38 -13.34 -0.28 13.74
C ALA A 38 -12.54 -1.57 13.99
N GLY A 39 -11.88 -2.11 12.97
CA GLY A 39 -10.97 -3.25 13.08
C GLY A 39 -9.80 -2.96 14.01
N ILE A 40 -9.14 -1.82 13.84
CA ILE A 40 -8.09 -1.37 14.77
C ILE A 40 -8.64 -1.21 16.19
N ALA A 41 -9.83 -0.63 16.37
CA ALA A 41 -10.43 -0.44 17.69
C ALA A 41 -10.68 -1.77 18.42
N ILE A 42 -11.19 -2.78 17.72
CA ILE A 42 -11.43 -4.10 18.29
C ILE A 42 -10.10 -4.76 18.67
N LEU A 43 -9.09 -4.74 17.79
CA LEU A 43 -7.78 -5.32 18.07
C LEU A 43 -7.10 -4.64 19.26
N VAL A 44 -7.05 -3.31 19.28
CA VAL A 44 -6.49 -2.54 20.40
C VAL A 44 -7.27 -2.80 21.69
N GLY A 45 -8.60 -2.87 21.62
CA GLY A 45 -9.46 -3.24 22.74
C GLY A 45 -9.12 -4.61 23.32
N VAL A 46 -8.95 -5.64 22.48
CA VAL A 46 -8.52 -6.99 22.89
C VAL A 46 -7.20 -6.94 23.66
N LEU A 47 -6.23 -6.18 23.15
CA LEU A 47 -4.86 -6.09 23.67
C LEU A 47 -4.73 -5.24 24.95
N THR A 48 -5.68 -4.33 25.19
CA THR A 48 -5.60 -3.35 26.29
C THR A 48 -6.66 -3.55 27.38
N ALA A 49 -7.75 -4.29 27.11
CA ALA A 49 -8.83 -4.51 28.07
C ALA A 49 -8.37 -5.19 29.37
N VAL A 50 -7.39 -6.09 29.29
CA VAL A 50 -6.84 -6.80 30.46
C VAL A 50 -5.31 -6.86 30.43
N PRO A 51 -4.67 -6.98 31.61
CA PRO A 51 -3.25 -7.30 31.68
C PRO A 51 -2.93 -8.62 30.97
N MET A 52 -1.97 -8.58 30.05
CA MET A 52 -1.45 -9.76 29.35
C MET A 52 0.05 -9.61 29.07
N ARG A 53 0.70 -10.75 28.78
CA ARG A 53 2.12 -10.81 28.38
C ARG A 53 2.28 -10.43 26.91
N ARG A 54 3.44 -9.87 26.53
CA ARG A 54 3.75 -9.49 25.14
C ARG A 54 3.58 -10.63 24.14
N ARG A 55 3.95 -11.87 24.51
CA ARG A 55 3.74 -13.08 23.69
C ARG A 55 2.26 -13.36 23.38
N ALA A 56 1.36 -13.06 24.31
CA ALA A 56 -0.08 -13.20 24.07
C ALA A 56 -0.58 -12.07 23.16
N GLY A 57 -0.07 -10.86 23.35
CA GLY A 57 -0.31 -9.74 22.45
C GLY A 57 0.13 -10.05 21.01
N PHE A 58 1.31 -10.66 20.85
CA PHE A 58 1.78 -11.18 19.58
C PHE A 58 0.83 -12.19 18.97
N GLY A 59 0.39 -13.19 19.74
CA GLY A 59 -0.55 -14.20 19.25
C GLY A 59 -1.87 -13.62 18.74
N TYR A 60 -2.48 -12.68 19.47
CA TYR A 60 -3.72 -12.03 19.01
C TYR A 60 -3.48 -11.10 17.81
N GLY A 61 -2.37 -10.35 17.79
CA GLY A 61 -1.99 -9.56 16.62
C GLY A 61 -1.75 -10.43 15.39
N TYR A 62 -1.13 -11.59 15.56
CA TYR A 62 -0.88 -12.56 14.49
C TYR A 62 -2.18 -13.15 13.94
N LEU A 63 -3.13 -13.52 14.80
CA LEU A 63 -4.46 -13.98 14.38
C LEU A 63 -5.24 -12.90 13.62
N ALA A 64 -5.16 -11.65 14.05
CA ALA A 64 -5.73 -10.53 13.32
C ALA A 64 -5.03 -10.32 11.97
N GLY A 65 -3.71 -10.43 11.93
CA GLY A 65 -2.92 -10.38 10.70
C GLY A 65 -3.31 -11.47 9.71
N LEU A 66 -3.51 -12.71 10.17
CA LEU A 66 -4.02 -13.80 9.32
C LEU A 66 -5.44 -13.53 8.83
N GLY A 67 -6.34 -13.09 9.73
CA GLY A 67 -7.71 -12.73 9.37
C GLY A 67 -7.78 -11.58 8.36
N PHE A 68 -6.75 -10.74 8.29
CA PHE A 68 -6.63 -9.65 7.33
C PHE A 68 -5.97 -10.08 6.02
N LEU A 69 -4.76 -10.66 6.08
CA LEU A 69 -3.88 -10.83 4.93
C LEU A 69 -4.18 -12.09 4.12
N VAL A 70 -4.69 -13.15 4.75
CA VAL A 70 -5.11 -14.36 4.03
C VAL A 70 -6.20 -14.02 3.00
N PRO A 71 -7.35 -13.42 3.37
CA PRO A 71 -8.36 -13.08 2.38
C PRO A 71 -7.96 -11.93 1.44
N LEU A 72 -6.98 -11.09 1.80
CA LEU A 72 -6.51 -9.98 0.97
C LEU A 72 -5.62 -10.44 -0.20
N LEU A 73 -4.84 -11.51 -0.01
CA LEU A 73 -3.77 -11.93 -0.94
C LEU A 73 -4.00 -13.23 -1.75
N PRO A 74 -5.23 -13.77 -1.95
CA PRO A 74 -5.41 -15.05 -2.64
C PRO A 74 -4.91 -15.03 -4.09
N TRP A 75 -4.84 -13.85 -4.70
CA TRP A 75 -4.31 -13.63 -6.05
C TRP A 75 -2.85 -14.08 -6.22
N ILE A 76 -2.06 -14.14 -5.15
CA ILE A 76 -0.70 -14.69 -5.16
C ILE A 76 -0.70 -16.20 -5.51
N GLY A 77 -1.74 -16.93 -5.10
CA GLY A 77 -1.79 -18.38 -5.22
C GLY A 77 -2.47 -18.91 -6.47
N VAL A 78 -3.06 -18.05 -7.30
CA VAL A 78 -3.94 -18.44 -8.42
C VAL A 78 -3.24 -19.39 -9.40
N TYR A 79 -1.98 -19.11 -9.76
CA TYR A 79 -1.24 -19.91 -10.75
C TYR A 79 -0.04 -20.67 -10.19
N VAL A 80 0.29 -20.48 -8.91
CA VAL A 80 1.44 -21.13 -8.24
C VAL A 80 1.05 -21.93 -6.99
N GLY A 81 -0.26 -22.02 -6.71
CA GLY A 81 -0.83 -22.82 -5.64
C GLY A 81 -0.95 -22.09 -4.30
N PRO A 82 -1.61 -22.73 -3.30
CA PRO A 82 -1.91 -22.10 -2.02
C PRO A 82 -0.67 -21.91 -1.13
N LEU A 83 0.42 -22.63 -1.37
CA LEU A 83 1.61 -22.60 -0.51
C LEU A 83 2.28 -21.20 -0.50
N PRO A 84 2.66 -20.59 -1.65
CA PRO A 84 3.20 -19.22 -1.66
C PRO A 84 2.24 -18.18 -1.06
N TRP A 85 0.95 -18.30 -1.33
CA TRP A 85 -0.08 -17.40 -0.78
C TRP A 85 -0.13 -17.46 0.74
N LEU A 86 -0.33 -18.65 1.32
CA LEU A 86 -0.43 -18.83 2.76
C LEU A 86 0.89 -18.52 3.46
N ALA A 87 2.03 -18.86 2.84
CA ALA A 87 3.35 -18.53 3.38
C ALA A 87 3.57 -17.01 3.44
N LEU A 88 3.25 -16.28 2.36
CA LEU A 88 3.35 -14.82 2.35
C LEU A 88 2.40 -14.19 3.37
N ALA A 89 1.12 -14.57 3.37
CA ALA A 89 0.15 -14.04 4.32
C ALA A 89 0.55 -14.31 5.79
N ALA A 90 1.08 -15.51 6.06
CA ALA A 90 1.60 -15.87 7.38
C ALA A 90 2.87 -15.09 7.76
N ALA A 91 3.77 -14.82 6.83
CA ALA A 91 4.95 -14.00 7.06
C ALA A 91 4.57 -12.54 7.33
N GLU A 92 3.69 -11.97 6.51
CA GLU A 92 3.18 -10.61 6.64
C GLU A 92 2.39 -10.41 7.97
N ALA A 93 1.65 -11.45 8.41
CA ALA A 93 0.94 -11.43 9.69
C ALA A 93 1.86 -11.31 10.91
N VAL A 94 3.15 -11.66 10.79
CA VAL A 94 4.14 -11.47 11.85
C VAL A 94 4.24 -10.00 12.24
N PHE A 95 4.19 -9.07 11.29
CA PHE A 95 4.27 -7.64 11.58
C PHE A 95 3.05 -7.14 12.37
N VAL A 96 1.86 -7.68 12.10
CA VAL A 96 0.66 -7.39 12.92
C VAL A 96 0.77 -8.05 14.30
N GLY A 97 1.42 -9.21 14.40
CA GLY A 97 1.85 -9.80 15.67
C GLY A 97 2.81 -8.89 16.45
N LEU A 98 3.83 -8.33 15.80
CA LEU A 98 4.77 -7.39 16.41
C LEU A 98 4.04 -6.14 16.91
N PHE A 99 3.08 -5.61 16.14
CA PHE A 99 2.18 -4.55 16.58
C PHE A 99 1.45 -4.95 17.88
N GLY A 100 0.86 -6.14 17.91
CA GLY A 100 0.19 -6.66 19.11
C GLY A 100 1.09 -6.71 20.36
N ALA A 101 2.35 -7.09 20.18
CA ALA A 101 3.35 -7.07 21.26
C ALA A 101 3.72 -5.64 21.70
N LEU A 102 3.83 -4.70 20.76
CA LEU A 102 4.10 -3.28 21.03
C LEU A 102 2.93 -2.64 21.78
N VAL A 103 1.68 -2.88 21.39
CA VAL A 103 0.50 -2.35 22.11
C VAL A 103 0.52 -2.75 23.57
N VAL A 104 0.79 -4.03 23.87
CA VAL A 104 0.88 -4.52 25.25
C VAL A 104 2.01 -3.83 26.03
N HIS A 105 3.09 -3.43 25.36
CA HIS A 105 4.22 -2.70 25.94
C HIS A 105 3.92 -1.21 26.15
N LEU A 106 3.17 -0.58 25.24
CA LEU A 106 2.93 0.87 25.21
C LEU A 106 1.68 1.31 26.00
N ARG A 107 0.75 0.40 26.29
CA ARG A 107 -0.58 0.73 26.88
C ARG A 107 -0.55 1.45 28.25
N SER A 108 0.58 1.44 28.96
CA SER A 108 0.75 2.12 30.26
C SER A 108 1.26 3.55 30.13
N LEU A 109 1.62 4.00 28.92
CA LEU A 109 2.07 5.37 28.68
C LEU A 109 0.90 6.36 28.74
N PRO A 110 1.16 7.63 29.13
CA PRO A 110 0.17 8.68 28.95
C PRO A 110 -0.12 8.85 27.47
N VAL A 111 -1.40 9.10 27.13
CA VAL A 111 -1.86 9.25 25.73
C VAL A 111 -1.52 8.01 24.89
N ALA A 112 -1.54 6.81 25.51
CA ALA A 112 -1.21 5.54 24.87
C ALA A 112 -1.81 5.33 23.47
N PRO A 113 -3.07 5.73 23.17
CA PRO A 113 -3.63 5.57 21.82
C PRO A 113 -2.78 6.20 20.71
N LEU A 114 -2.12 7.33 20.95
CA LEU A 114 -1.26 7.99 19.95
C LEU A 114 0.04 7.20 19.71
N TRP A 115 0.66 6.69 20.78
CA TRP A 115 1.85 5.84 20.69
C TRP A 115 1.54 4.50 20.03
N ILE A 116 0.34 3.96 20.27
CA ILE A 116 -0.17 2.76 19.60
C ILE A 116 -0.31 3.00 18.10
N ALA A 117 -0.87 4.13 17.68
CA ALA A 117 -0.97 4.46 16.26
C ALA A 117 0.41 4.64 15.59
N ALA A 118 1.36 5.28 16.27
CA ALA A 118 2.74 5.38 15.77
C ALA A 118 3.40 3.99 15.63
N ALA A 119 3.13 3.07 16.57
CA ALA A 119 3.59 1.70 16.48
C ALA A 119 2.99 0.93 15.28
N TRP A 120 1.75 1.23 14.88
CA TRP A 120 1.18 0.69 13.65
C TRP A 120 1.98 1.15 12.42
N SER A 121 2.24 2.46 12.31
CA SER A 121 3.07 3.03 11.23
C SER A 121 4.46 2.39 11.19
N LEU A 122 5.11 2.17 12.34
CA LEU A 122 6.39 1.46 12.41
C LEU A 122 6.30 0.04 11.84
N THR A 123 5.23 -0.71 12.17
CA THR A 123 5.06 -2.07 11.64
C THR A 123 4.71 -2.11 10.16
N GLU A 124 3.98 -1.11 9.64
CA GLU A 124 3.76 -0.96 8.20
C GLU A 124 5.06 -0.63 7.48
N TRP A 125 5.87 0.29 8.02
CA TRP A 125 7.17 0.63 7.45
C TRP A 125 8.11 -0.59 7.42
N LEU A 126 8.21 -1.33 8.53
CA LEU A 126 9.02 -2.55 8.60
C LEU A 126 8.61 -3.54 7.52
N ARG A 127 7.31 -3.82 7.41
CA ARG A 127 6.74 -4.72 6.41
C ARG A 127 6.96 -4.25 4.98
N SER A 128 6.91 -2.93 4.76
CA SER A 128 7.14 -2.28 3.47
C SER A 128 8.62 -2.14 3.12
N SER A 129 9.55 -2.49 4.02
CA SER A 129 11.00 -2.31 3.82
C SER A 129 11.78 -3.62 3.84
N VAL A 130 11.37 -4.60 4.64
CA VAL A 130 12.13 -5.84 4.87
C VAL A 130 11.23 -7.07 4.93
N PRO A 131 11.70 -8.23 4.45
CA PRO A 131 12.92 -8.47 3.65
C PRO A 131 12.74 -8.10 2.17
N PHE A 132 13.82 -8.13 1.38
CA PHE A 132 13.80 -8.02 -0.09
C PHE A 132 13.19 -6.72 -0.66
N GLY A 133 13.30 -5.62 0.09
CA GLY A 133 12.68 -4.35 -0.28
C GLY A 133 11.23 -4.22 0.20
N GLY A 134 10.67 -5.24 0.85
CA GLY A 134 9.38 -5.23 1.55
C GLY A 134 8.16 -5.46 0.65
N PHE A 135 7.00 -5.56 1.31
CA PHE A 135 5.69 -5.81 0.70
C PHE A 135 4.64 -4.85 1.30
N PRO A 136 4.43 -3.65 0.72
CA PRO A 136 3.55 -2.63 1.28
C PRO A 136 2.05 -2.91 1.11
N TRP A 137 1.67 -4.03 0.49
CA TRP A 137 0.26 -4.36 0.24
C TRP A 137 -0.55 -4.42 1.53
N GLY A 138 -1.78 -3.92 1.56
CA GLY A 138 -2.58 -3.94 2.79
C GLY A 138 -2.22 -2.87 3.83
N ARG A 139 -1.44 -1.82 3.48
CA ARG A 139 -1.35 -0.63 4.33
C ARG A 139 -2.72 0.05 4.44
N LEU A 140 -3.08 0.52 5.64
CA LEU A 140 -4.40 1.10 5.91
C LEU A 140 -4.75 2.24 4.94
N ALA A 141 -3.75 3.03 4.53
CA ALA A 141 -3.91 4.10 3.56
C ALA A 141 -4.55 3.65 2.22
N PHE A 142 -4.24 2.44 1.75
CA PHE A 142 -4.76 1.93 0.49
C PHE A 142 -6.23 1.48 0.57
N GLY A 143 -6.81 1.39 1.77
CA GLY A 143 -8.25 1.23 1.97
C GLY A 143 -9.02 2.56 2.06
N GLN A 144 -8.33 3.70 1.95
CA GLN A 144 -8.92 5.04 2.11
C GLN A 144 -9.15 5.87 0.84
N PRO A 145 -8.96 5.43 -0.43
CA PRO A 145 -9.24 6.30 -1.58
C PRO A 145 -10.66 6.87 -1.66
N ASP A 146 -11.66 6.15 -1.14
CA ASP A 146 -13.05 6.63 -1.02
C ASP A 146 -13.37 7.20 0.39
N GLY A 147 -12.37 7.23 1.27
CA GLY A 147 -12.50 7.53 2.68
C GLY A 147 -12.21 8.98 3.02
N GLY A 148 -12.81 9.45 4.12
CA GLY A 148 -12.61 10.83 4.60
C GLY A 148 -11.18 11.16 5.02
N PHE A 149 -10.30 10.17 5.17
CA PHE A 149 -8.89 10.37 5.51
C PHE A 149 -7.97 10.62 4.31
N VAL A 150 -8.47 10.45 3.07
CA VAL A 150 -7.65 10.54 1.84
C VAL A 150 -6.93 11.88 1.70
N SER A 151 -7.55 12.97 2.16
CA SER A 151 -6.97 14.31 2.11
C SER A 151 -5.66 14.44 2.86
N LEU A 152 -5.37 13.58 3.84
CA LEU A 152 -4.08 13.59 4.53
C LEU A 152 -2.92 13.12 3.64
N ALA A 153 -3.21 12.43 2.53
CA ALA A 153 -2.19 12.02 1.57
C ALA A 153 -1.47 13.22 0.96
N VAL A 154 -2.15 14.35 0.73
CA VAL A 154 -1.52 15.58 0.18
C VAL A 154 -0.56 16.26 1.17
N VAL A 155 -0.66 15.92 2.46
CA VAL A 155 0.14 16.49 3.56
C VAL A 155 1.31 15.58 3.93
N GLY A 156 1.07 14.29 4.14
CA GLY A 156 2.07 13.37 4.66
C GLY A 156 2.06 11.99 4.02
N GLY A 157 1.47 11.87 2.82
CA GLY A 157 1.41 10.65 2.03
C GLY A 157 0.67 9.51 2.72
N ALA A 158 0.88 8.29 2.21
CA ALA A 158 0.34 7.08 2.81
C ALA A 158 0.63 6.92 4.32
N PRO A 159 1.84 7.24 4.84
CA PRO A 159 2.14 7.12 6.27
C PRO A 159 1.18 7.89 7.18
N LEU A 160 0.85 9.14 6.81
CA LEU A 160 -0.04 9.98 7.61
C LEU A 160 -1.50 9.52 7.56
N VAL A 161 -1.96 9.02 6.40
CA VAL A 161 -3.29 8.42 6.26
C VAL A 161 -3.42 7.19 7.14
N SER A 162 -2.47 6.25 7.05
CA SER A 162 -2.45 5.05 7.91
C SER A 162 -2.41 5.42 9.39
N PHE A 163 -1.60 6.41 9.77
CA PHE A 163 -1.53 6.89 11.14
C PHE A 163 -2.86 7.46 11.62
N ALA A 164 -3.56 8.25 10.81
CA ALA A 164 -4.85 8.82 11.17
C ALA A 164 -5.92 7.75 11.39
N VAL A 165 -6.00 6.76 10.50
CA VAL A 165 -6.90 5.60 10.66
C VAL A 165 -6.60 4.83 11.95
N ALA A 166 -5.31 4.53 12.19
CA ALA A 166 -4.88 3.82 13.39
C ALA A 166 -5.14 4.64 14.67
N THR A 167 -4.95 5.96 14.61
CA THR A 167 -5.20 6.90 15.72
C THR A 167 -6.68 6.94 16.07
N THR A 168 -7.56 7.05 15.07
CA THR A 168 -9.01 6.98 15.30
C THR A 168 -9.42 5.65 15.91
N GLY A 169 -8.93 4.52 15.38
CA GLY A 169 -9.24 3.20 15.93
C GLY A 169 -8.74 3.02 17.37
N ALA A 170 -7.50 3.42 17.67
CA ALA A 170 -6.96 3.35 19.03
C ALA A 170 -7.69 4.29 20.00
N GLY A 171 -8.13 5.46 19.53
CA GLY A 171 -8.98 6.39 20.27
C GLY A 171 -10.35 5.79 20.59
N LEU A 172 -11.01 5.17 19.60
CA LEU A 172 -12.29 4.47 19.77
C LEU A 172 -12.18 3.34 20.81
N ALA A 173 -11.11 2.55 20.76
CA ALA A 173 -10.84 1.54 21.79
C ALA A 173 -10.75 2.15 23.20
N ALA A 174 -10.02 3.28 23.33
CA ALA A 174 -9.90 3.98 24.60
C ALA A 174 -11.23 4.60 25.08
N LEU A 175 -12.08 5.07 24.16
CA LEU A 175 -13.43 5.56 24.46
C LEU A 175 -14.30 4.44 25.02
N VAL A 176 -14.36 3.30 24.33
CA VAL A 176 -15.16 2.13 24.76
C VAL A 176 -14.69 1.62 26.13
N LEU A 177 -13.38 1.54 26.35
CA LEU A 177 -12.83 1.12 27.65
C LEU A 177 -13.10 2.12 28.77
N THR A 178 -13.05 3.42 28.47
CA THR A 178 -13.43 4.49 29.41
C THR A 178 -14.90 4.40 29.76
N ALA A 179 -15.77 4.22 28.76
CA ALA A 179 -17.22 4.04 28.95
C ALA A 179 -17.52 2.82 29.85
N TYR A 180 -16.85 1.70 29.58
CA TYR A 180 -17.00 0.47 30.37
C TYR A 180 -16.60 0.66 31.84
N ARG A 181 -15.54 1.44 32.11
CA ARG A 181 -15.05 1.72 33.47
C ARG A 181 -15.92 2.70 34.26
N ARG A 182 -16.84 3.42 33.60
CA ARG A 182 -17.76 4.41 34.19
C ARG A 182 -17.07 5.36 35.20
N PRO A 183 -16.02 6.10 34.76
CA PRO A 183 -15.31 7.01 35.65
C PRO A 183 -16.24 8.14 36.13
N ARG A 184 -16.08 8.54 37.40
CA ARG A 184 -16.87 9.64 38.00
C ARG A 184 -16.49 11.03 37.48
N SER A 185 -15.32 11.19 36.86
CA SER A 185 -14.82 12.47 36.37
C SER A 185 -14.88 12.55 34.84
N GLY A 186 -15.44 13.64 34.33
CA GLY A 186 -15.42 13.97 32.90
C GLY A 186 -14.01 14.06 32.31
N ARG A 187 -12.99 14.37 33.13
CA ARG A 187 -11.58 14.45 32.71
C ARG A 187 -11.04 13.13 32.15
N ALA A 188 -11.64 11.99 32.50
CA ALA A 188 -11.24 10.70 31.96
C ALA A 188 -11.56 10.54 30.45
N TRP A 189 -12.46 11.37 29.91
CA TRP A 189 -12.90 11.31 28.52
C TRP A 189 -12.10 12.20 27.58
N THR A 190 -11.35 13.18 28.10
CA THR A 190 -10.68 14.21 27.29
C THR A 190 -9.70 13.60 26.29
N VAL A 191 -8.78 12.75 26.77
CA VAL A 191 -7.78 12.09 25.92
C VAL A 191 -8.43 11.13 24.91
N PRO A 192 -9.32 10.19 25.31
CA PRO A 192 -10.02 9.35 24.36
C PRO A 192 -10.77 10.12 23.26
N VAL A 193 -11.53 11.16 23.61
CA VAL A 193 -12.27 11.98 22.64
C VAL A 193 -11.32 12.71 21.72
N ALA A 194 -10.32 13.41 22.27
CA ALA A 194 -9.37 14.19 21.50
C ALA A 194 -8.59 13.31 20.50
N VAL A 195 -8.11 12.13 20.92
CA VAL A 195 -7.37 11.24 20.03
C VAL A 195 -8.29 10.64 18.96
N THR A 196 -9.53 10.28 19.29
CA THR A 196 -10.49 9.75 18.31
C THR A 196 -10.78 10.74 17.19
N LEU A 197 -10.96 12.02 17.57
CA LEU A 197 -11.29 13.10 16.64
C LEU A 197 -10.06 13.65 15.89
N LEU A 198 -8.84 13.37 16.34
CA LEU A 198 -7.62 13.94 15.76
C LEU A 198 -7.51 13.63 14.26
N GLY A 199 -7.63 12.37 13.85
CA GLY A 199 -7.56 11.97 12.45
C GLY A 199 -8.62 12.65 11.57
N PRO A 200 -9.93 12.54 11.88
CA PRO A 200 -11.00 13.15 11.10
C PRO A 200 -10.91 14.68 11.03
N VAL A 201 -10.55 15.34 12.13
CA VAL A 201 -10.39 16.81 12.16
C VAL A 201 -9.22 17.25 11.29
N LEU A 202 -8.07 16.56 11.37
CA LEU A 202 -6.94 16.85 10.50
C LEU A 202 -7.28 16.60 9.03
N ALA A 203 -8.02 15.54 8.73
CA ALA A 203 -8.43 15.24 7.36
C ALA A 203 -9.41 16.29 6.81
N ALA A 204 -10.38 16.73 7.60
CA ALA A 204 -11.27 17.83 7.24
C ALA A 204 -10.50 19.13 7.02
N ALA A 205 -9.52 19.43 7.88
CA ALA A 205 -8.67 20.62 7.74
C ALA A 205 -7.72 20.57 6.52
N ALA A 206 -7.29 19.38 6.11
CA ALA A 206 -6.45 19.17 4.94
C ALA A 206 -7.22 19.14 3.62
N TRP A 207 -8.55 18.98 3.65
CA TRP A 207 -9.37 18.87 2.44
C TRP A 207 -9.18 20.01 1.43
N PRO A 208 -9.10 21.29 1.85
CA PRO A 208 -8.84 22.40 0.92
C PRO A 208 -7.47 22.34 0.23
N LEU A 209 -6.54 21.51 0.72
CA LEU A 209 -5.22 21.31 0.12
C LEU A 209 -5.25 20.25 -0.99
N VAL A 210 -6.29 19.40 -1.04
CA VAL A 210 -6.49 18.41 -2.10
C VAL A 210 -6.76 19.15 -3.39
N ARG A 211 -5.99 18.80 -4.42
CA ARG A 211 -6.01 19.52 -5.69
C ARG A 211 -7.07 18.90 -6.60
N THR A 212 -7.97 19.70 -7.14
CA THR A 212 -9.04 19.25 -8.05
C THR A 212 -8.85 19.82 -9.46
N THR A 213 -9.33 19.13 -10.47
CA THR A 213 -9.33 19.63 -11.86
C THR A 213 -10.36 20.76 -12.00
N THR A 214 -9.96 21.90 -12.56
CA THR A 214 -10.82 23.07 -12.79
C THR A 214 -10.85 23.45 -14.27
N GLU A 215 -11.83 24.23 -14.71
CA GLU A 215 -11.91 24.73 -16.10
C GLU A 215 -10.69 25.58 -16.51
N GLU A 216 -10.00 26.20 -15.54
CA GLU A 216 -8.80 27.00 -15.77
C GLU A 216 -7.50 26.17 -15.82
N SER A 217 -7.58 24.86 -15.54
CA SER A 217 -6.39 24.00 -15.56
C SER A 217 -5.92 23.80 -17.01
N SER A 218 -4.62 23.98 -17.27
CA SER A 218 -4.03 23.51 -18.53
C SER A 218 -4.18 21.99 -18.63
N THR A 219 -4.77 21.50 -19.71
CA THR A 219 -5.04 20.07 -19.92
C THR A 219 -4.20 19.49 -21.06
N VAL A 220 -4.02 18.18 -21.02
CA VAL A 220 -3.51 17.34 -22.10
C VAL A 220 -4.51 16.20 -22.31
N THR A 221 -4.70 15.76 -23.55
CA THR A 221 -5.48 14.55 -23.87
C THR A 221 -4.57 13.34 -23.81
N VAL A 222 -4.88 12.39 -22.93
CA VAL A 222 -4.15 11.12 -22.80
C VAL A 222 -5.01 9.96 -23.25
N ALA A 223 -4.38 8.93 -23.81
CA ALA A 223 -5.02 7.65 -24.05
C ALA A 223 -4.36 6.51 -23.25
N ALA A 224 -5.16 5.64 -22.64
CA ALA A 224 -4.72 4.38 -22.06
C ALA A 224 -5.26 3.23 -22.91
N ILE A 225 -4.37 2.38 -23.43
CA ILE A 225 -4.76 1.25 -24.29
C ILE A 225 -4.75 -0.04 -23.48
N GLN A 226 -5.82 -0.82 -23.60
CA GLN A 226 -5.93 -2.15 -23.03
C GLN A 226 -6.13 -3.15 -24.16
N GLY A 227 -5.09 -3.89 -24.53
CA GLY A 227 -5.18 -4.90 -25.60
C GLY A 227 -5.77 -6.23 -25.14
N SER A 228 -5.78 -6.53 -23.83
CA SER A 228 -6.00 -7.89 -23.30
C SER A 228 -4.91 -8.89 -23.76
N VAL A 229 -5.07 -10.14 -23.33
CA VAL A 229 -4.15 -11.24 -23.62
C VAL A 229 -4.91 -12.40 -24.27
N PRO A 230 -4.27 -13.23 -25.12
CA PRO A 230 -4.94 -14.38 -25.73
C PRO A 230 -5.39 -15.43 -24.70
N ARG A 231 -4.71 -15.49 -23.54
CA ARG A 231 -5.05 -16.34 -22.40
C ARG A 231 -4.47 -15.74 -21.11
N LEU A 232 -5.07 -16.06 -19.98
CA LEU A 232 -4.55 -15.71 -18.65
C LEU A 232 -3.52 -16.74 -18.15
N GLY A 233 -2.76 -16.37 -17.12
CA GLY A 233 -1.78 -17.23 -16.48
C GLY A 233 -0.34 -16.87 -16.81
N LEU A 234 0.61 -17.65 -16.29
CA LEU A 234 2.05 -17.39 -16.44
C LEU A 234 2.55 -17.48 -17.89
N ASP A 235 1.78 -18.10 -18.78
CA ASP A 235 2.10 -18.32 -20.19
C ASP A 235 1.25 -17.44 -21.13
N PHE A 236 0.72 -16.33 -20.61
CA PHE A 236 -0.11 -15.36 -21.35
C PHE A 236 0.59 -14.83 -22.62
N ASN A 237 1.91 -14.72 -22.57
CA ASN A 237 2.79 -14.23 -23.64
C ASN A 237 3.53 -15.36 -24.39
N ALA A 238 3.14 -16.63 -24.21
CA ALA A 238 3.82 -17.74 -24.88
C ALA A 238 3.58 -17.77 -26.40
N GLN A 239 2.55 -17.08 -26.90
CA GLN A 239 2.34 -16.89 -28.33
C GLN A 239 3.06 -15.61 -28.76
N ARG A 240 4.18 -15.78 -29.48
CA ARG A 240 5.01 -14.66 -29.95
C ARG A 240 4.14 -13.56 -30.55
N LYS A 241 4.29 -12.35 -30.01
CA LYS A 241 3.70 -11.10 -30.52
C LYS A 241 2.19 -10.98 -30.32
N ALA A 242 1.50 -11.97 -29.73
CA ALA A 242 0.05 -11.92 -29.62
C ALA A 242 -0.42 -10.77 -28.70
N VAL A 243 0.33 -10.46 -27.65
CA VAL A 243 0.01 -9.33 -26.77
C VAL A 243 0.28 -8.03 -27.51
N LEU A 244 1.42 -7.92 -28.20
CA LEU A 244 1.72 -6.75 -29.02
C LEU A 244 0.66 -6.49 -30.09
N ASP A 245 0.25 -7.53 -30.81
CA ASP A 245 -0.76 -7.47 -31.87
C ASP A 245 -2.07 -6.89 -31.36
N ASN A 246 -2.51 -7.32 -30.18
CA ASN A 246 -3.72 -6.80 -29.56
C ASN A 246 -3.64 -5.30 -29.25
N HIS A 247 -2.50 -4.83 -28.73
CA HIS A 247 -2.33 -3.41 -28.40
C HIS A 247 -2.22 -2.55 -29.66
N VAL A 248 -1.48 -3.02 -30.67
CA VAL A 248 -1.41 -2.39 -32.00
C VAL A 248 -2.80 -2.29 -32.60
N ALA A 249 -3.55 -3.39 -32.67
CA ALA A 249 -4.89 -3.42 -33.24
C ALA A 249 -5.82 -2.43 -32.51
N ARG A 250 -5.81 -2.42 -31.18
CA ARG A 250 -6.64 -1.50 -30.40
C ARG A 250 -6.25 -0.03 -30.59
N THR A 251 -4.96 0.27 -30.74
CA THR A 251 -4.50 1.63 -31.08
C THR A 251 -4.92 2.04 -32.50
N LEU A 252 -4.88 1.14 -33.48
CA LEU A 252 -5.35 1.42 -34.85
C LEU A 252 -6.87 1.65 -34.90
N GLU A 253 -7.64 0.91 -34.09
CA GLU A 253 -9.08 1.16 -33.93
C GLU A 253 -9.35 2.54 -33.34
N LEU A 254 -8.62 2.93 -32.29
CA LEU A 254 -8.72 4.27 -31.71
C LEU A 254 -8.35 5.35 -32.74
N ALA A 255 -7.29 5.14 -33.51
CA ALA A 255 -6.90 6.06 -34.58
C ALA A 255 -8.01 6.26 -35.62
N ALA A 256 -8.71 5.18 -36.00
CA ALA A 256 -9.86 5.25 -36.90
C ALA A 256 -11.06 5.99 -36.26
N ASP A 257 -11.28 5.84 -34.95
CA ASP A 257 -12.30 6.60 -34.23
C ASP A 257 -11.95 8.10 -34.15
N VAL A 258 -10.69 8.45 -33.94
CA VAL A 258 -10.20 9.84 -33.97
C VAL A 258 -10.38 10.45 -35.36
N ALA A 259 -9.94 9.76 -36.41
CA ALA A 259 -10.08 10.23 -37.80
C ALA A 259 -11.55 10.42 -38.20
N ALA A 260 -12.46 9.62 -37.63
CA ALA A 260 -13.90 9.74 -37.85
C ALA A 260 -14.60 10.74 -36.91
N GLY A 261 -13.88 11.42 -36.01
CA GLY A 261 -14.44 12.36 -35.04
C GLY A 261 -15.28 11.72 -33.92
N ARG A 262 -15.13 10.40 -33.70
CA ARG A 262 -15.81 9.66 -32.62
C ARG A 262 -15.05 9.69 -31.29
N ALA A 263 -13.76 10.00 -31.32
CA ALA A 263 -12.90 10.17 -30.15
C ALA A 263 -12.00 11.42 -30.32
N PRO A 264 -11.60 12.11 -29.24
CA PRO A 264 -10.61 13.17 -29.33
C PRO A 264 -9.23 12.59 -29.63
N ALA A 265 -8.41 13.33 -30.39
CA ALA A 265 -7.02 12.95 -30.65
C ALA A 265 -6.20 13.05 -29.36
N PRO A 266 -5.51 11.98 -28.93
CA PRO A 266 -4.62 12.03 -27.78
C PRO A 266 -3.30 12.73 -28.13
N ASP A 267 -2.73 13.48 -27.20
CA ASP A 267 -1.38 14.03 -27.30
C ASP A 267 -0.32 12.98 -26.94
N VAL A 268 -0.67 12.00 -26.10
CA VAL A 268 0.20 10.88 -25.72
C VAL A 268 -0.61 9.62 -25.43
N VAL A 269 -0.08 8.47 -25.83
CA VAL A 269 -0.68 7.16 -25.61
C VAL A 269 0.16 6.35 -24.62
N ILE A 270 -0.47 5.73 -23.63
CA ILE A 270 0.20 4.86 -22.66
C ILE A 270 -0.23 3.42 -22.91
N TRP A 271 0.73 2.55 -23.18
CA TRP A 271 0.53 1.11 -23.22
C TRP A 271 0.89 0.45 -21.87
N PRO A 272 0.30 -0.71 -21.56
CA PRO A 272 0.56 -1.43 -20.32
C PRO A 272 1.97 -2.03 -20.23
N GLU A 273 2.31 -2.52 -19.03
CA GLU A 273 3.52 -3.32 -18.80
C GLU A 273 3.52 -4.56 -19.70
N ASN A 274 4.66 -4.86 -20.33
CA ASN A 274 4.82 -5.99 -21.25
C ASN A 274 3.73 -6.04 -22.34
N ALA A 275 3.30 -4.86 -22.83
CA ALA A 275 2.44 -4.74 -24.01
C ALA A 275 3.14 -5.26 -25.26
N SER A 276 4.47 -5.05 -25.37
CA SER A 276 5.32 -5.79 -26.29
C SER A 276 5.89 -7.02 -25.59
N ASP A 277 5.36 -8.20 -25.93
CA ASP A 277 5.79 -9.50 -25.40
C ASP A 277 7.07 -10.05 -26.04
N ILE A 278 7.60 -9.33 -27.02
CA ILE A 278 8.94 -9.53 -27.59
C ILE A 278 9.71 -8.21 -27.54
N ASP A 279 11.03 -8.29 -27.43
CA ASP A 279 11.92 -7.12 -27.42
C ASP A 279 11.78 -6.33 -28.74
N PRO A 280 11.16 -5.14 -28.73
CA PRO A 280 10.90 -4.39 -29.96
C PRO A 280 12.18 -3.78 -30.55
N LEU A 281 13.26 -3.66 -29.79
CA LEU A 281 14.55 -3.14 -30.26
C LEU A 281 15.35 -4.19 -31.03
N ARG A 282 15.07 -5.48 -30.78
CA ARG A 282 15.70 -6.62 -31.47
C ARG A 282 14.85 -7.23 -32.58
N ASN A 283 13.56 -6.89 -32.65
CA ASN A 283 12.60 -7.46 -33.59
C ASN A 283 12.04 -6.37 -34.52
N ALA A 284 12.53 -6.34 -35.76
CA ALA A 284 12.17 -5.32 -36.74
C ALA A 284 10.67 -5.33 -37.12
N ASP A 285 10.00 -6.47 -37.00
CA ASP A 285 8.55 -6.58 -37.19
C ASP A 285 7.77 -5.91 -36.05
N ALA A 286 8.18 -6.10 -34.80
CA ALA A 286 7.60 -5.38 -33.67
C ALA A 286 7.82 -3.87 -33.79
N ALA A 287 9.05 -3.43 -34.08
CA ALA A 287 9.37 -2.02 -34.27
C ALA A 287 8.50 -1.37 -35.35
N ARG A 288 8.34 -2.02 -36.51
CA ARG A 288 7.51 -1.51 -37.61
C ARG A 288 6.05 -1.36 -37.20
N ASP A 289 5.50 -2.32 -36.48
CA ASP A 289 4.09 -2.32 -36.13
C ASP A 289 3.78 -1.30 -35.02
N ILE A 290 4.71 -1.09 -34.08
CA ILE A 290 4.63 0.00 -33.09
C ILE A 290 4.73 1.36 -33.80
N THR A 291 5.70 1.53 -34.70
CA THR A 291 5.83 2.76 -35.51
C THR A 291 4.57 3.03 -36.33
N ALA A 292 3.96 1.99 -36.92
CA ALA A 292 2.70 2.13 -37.66
C ALA A 292 1.53 2.55 -36.75
N ALA A 293 1.44 2.00 -35.53
CA ALA A 293 0.44 2.41 -34.54
C ALA A 293 0.62 3.87 -34.13
N ALA A 294 1.86 4.29 -33.82
CA ALA A 294 2.19 5.67 -33.47
C ALA A 294 1.88 6.65 -34.62
N ALA A 295 2.20 6.26 -35.86
CA ALA A 295 1.91 7.06 -37.05
C ALA A 295 0.41 7.19 -37.32
N ALA A 296 -0.37 6.13 -37.06
CA ALA A 296 -1.81 6.13 -37.30
C ALA A 296 -2.56 7.00 -36.28
N ILE A 297 -2.18 6.95 -35.00
CA ILE A 297 -2.78 7.77 -33.94
C ILE A 297 -2.23 9.20 -33.90
N ASP A 298 -1.11 9.45 -34.60
CA ASP A 298 -0.40 10.73 -34.67
C ASP A 298 0.05 11.27 -33.31
N ALA A 299 0.53 10.35 -32.45
CA ALA A 299 1.00 10.68 -31.10
C ALA A 299 2.09 9.69 -30.64
N PRO A 300 3.05 10.11 -29.79
CA PRO A 300 4.03 9.21 -29.19
C PRO A 300 3.36 8.20 -28.25
N ILE A 301 3.93 7.00 -28.21
CA ILE A 301 3.44 5.88 -27.39
C ILE A 301 4.47 5.54 -26.31
N LEU A 302 4.06 5.52 -25.04
CA LEU A 302 4.84 4.89 -23.96
C LEU A 302 4.62 3.38 -24.01
N VAL A 303 5.56 2.67 -24.63
CA VAL A 303 5.50 1.23 -24.88
C VAL A 303 6.13 0.45 -23.73
N GLY A 304 5.32 -0.28 -22.97
CA GLY A 304 5.83 -1.25 -22.01
C GLY A 304 6.37 -2.51 -22.70
N ALA A 305 7.62 -2.84 -22.45
CA ALA A 305 8.33 -3.97 -23.06
C ALA A 305 9.26 -4.67 -22.08
N VAL A 306 9.55 -5.95 -22.36
CA VAL A 306 10.57 -6.72 -21.67
C VAL A 306 11.80 -6.79 -22.57
N LEU A 307 12.90 -6.17 -22.14
CA LEU A 307 14.13 -6.08 -22.92
C LEU A 307 15.15 -7.09 -22.44
N VAL A 308 15.85 -7.71 -23.39
CA VAL A 308 16.94 -8.63 -23.07
C VAL A 308 18.24 -7.85 -23.10
N ASN A 309 19.01 -7.92 -22.02
CA ASN A 309 20.30 -7.24 -21.91
C ASN A 309 21.42 -8.05 -22.59
N GLY A 310 22.58 -7.42 -22.80
CA GLY A 310 23.74 -8.07 -23.41
C GLY A 310 24.34 -9.20 -22.56
N ASP A 311 24.14 -9.15 -21.25
CA ASP A 311 24.58 -10.15 -20.27
C ASP A 311 23.57 -11.28 -20.03
N GLY A 312 22.45 -11.30 -20.77
CA GLY A 312 21.39 -12.28 -20.64
C GLY A 312 20.40 -12.01 -19.49
N THR A 313 20.56 -10.93 -18.74
CA THR A 313 19.53 -10.44 -17.81
C THR A 313 18.39 -9.75 -18.57
N THR A 314 17.37 -9.32 -17.84
CA THR A 314 16.18 -8.69 -18.42
C THR A 314 15.85 -7.39 -17.71
N THR A 315 15.34 -6.40 -18.42
CA THR A 315 14.72 -5.20 -17.84
C THR A 315 13.25 -5.11 -18.23
N ASN A 316 12.45 -4.58 -17.31
CA ASN A 316 11.06 -4.24 -17.56
C ASN A 316 11.01 -2.74 -17.81
N SER A 317 10.72 -2.36 -19.05
CA SER A 317 11.03 -1.03 -19.57
C SER A 317 9.79 -0.38 -20.17
N VAL A 318 9.71 0.94 -20.05
CA VAL A 318 8.74 1.79 -20.73
C VAL A 318 9.51 2.71 -21.65
N ILE A 319 9.29 2.59 -22.96
CA ILE A 319 10.03 3.30 -24.00
C ILE A 319 9.10 4.32 -24.65
N VAL A 320 9.52 5.57 -24.76
CA VAL A 320 8.83 6.56 -25.59
C VAL A 320 9.09 6.21 -27.05
N TRP A 321 8.04 5.96 -27.80
CA TRP A 321 8.12 5.58 -29.20
C TRP A 321 7.43 6.62 -30.07
N ASP A 322 8.21 7.25 -30.94
CA ASP A 322 7.75 8.28 -31.86
C ASP A 322 7.72 7.72 -33.30
N ALA A 323 6.73 8.15 -34.09
CA ALA A 323 6.51 7.60 -35.42
C ALA A 323 7.65 7.96 -36.40
N GLN A 324 8.27 9.12 -36.22
CA GLN A 324 9.28 9.68 -37.12
C GLN A 324 10.69 9.31 -36.66
N THR A 325 10.95 9.33 -35.36
CA THR A 325 12.28 9.13 -34.78
C THR A 325 12.49 7.73 -34.19
N GLY A 326 11.41 6.96 -33.97
CA GLY A 326 11.46 5.62 -33.42
C GLY A 326 11.57 5.60 -31.88
N PRO A 327 12.23 4.58 -31.29
CA PRO A 327 12.40 4.51 -29.84
C PRO A 327 13.33 5.64 -29.32
N GLY A 328 12.88 6.34 -28.28
CA GLY A 328 13.55 7.47 -27.65
C GLY A 328 13.88 7.22 -26.18
N GLU A 329 13.49 8.16 -25.30
CA GLU A 329 13.71 8.04 -23.85
C GLU A 329 13.07 6.77 -23.28
N GLN A 330 13.71 6.21 -22.26
CA GLN A 330 13.30 4.94 -21.67
C GLN A 330 13.42 5.01 -20.15
N HIS A 331 12.42 4.46 -19.46
CA HIS A 331 12.47 4.19 -18.04
C HIS A 331 12.50 2.67 -17.78
N ASP A 332 13.50 2.22 -17.02
CA ASP A 332 13.58 0.85 -16.52
C ASP A 332 13.06 0.78 -15.08
N LYS A 333 12.15 -0.17 -14.82
CA LYS A 333 11.54 -0.44 -13.51
C LYS A 333 12.60 -0.52 -12.42
N LYS A 334 12.46 0.27 -11.36
CA LYS A 334 13.44 0.40 -10.26
C LYS A 334 13.17 -0.55 -9.10
N ILE A 335 11.91 -0.82 -8.79
CA ILE A 335 11.49 -1.71 -7.70
C ILE A 335 11.00 -3.03 -8.28
N ILE A 336 11.92 -3.98 -8.39
CA ILE A 336 11.65 -5.29 -8.94
C ILE A 336 10.88 -6.15 -7.93
N GLN A 337 9.84 -6.83 -8.40
CA GLN A 337 9.00 -7.72 -7.62
C GLN A 337 9.74 -9.01 -7.27
N PRO A 338 9.96 -9.31 -5.98
CA PRO A 338 10.52 -10.59 -5.56
C PRO A 338 9.55 -11.74 -5.86
N PHE A 339 10.08 -12.93 -6.06
CA PHE A 339 9.39 -14.19 -6.36
C PHE A 339 8.69 -14.28 -7.73
N GLY A 340 8.49 -13.16 -8.43
CA GLY A 340 7.98 -13.12 -9.80
C GLY A 340 9.06 -12.73 -10.82
N GLU A 341 9.58 -11.51 -10.72
CA GLU A 341 10.56 -10.95 -11.65
C GLU A 341 12.00 -11.37 -11.31
N TYR A 342 12.28 -11.66 -10.04
CA TYR A 342 13.49 -12.35 -9.61
C TYR A 342 13.20 -13.23 -8.40
N LEU A 343 14.01 -14.24 -8.15
CA LEU A 343 13.86 -15.09 -6.97
C LEU A 343 15.04 -14.93 -6.00
N PRO A 344 14.84 -14.26 -4.84
CA PRO A 344 15.83 -14.25 -3.77
C PRO A 344 16.16 -15.68 -3.34
N TRP A 345 17.43 -15.99 -3.09
CA TRP A 345 17.88 -17.32 -2.63
C TRP A 345 17.30 -18.49 -3.43
N ARG A 346 17.29 -18.38 -4.77
CA ARG A 346 16.70 -19.37 -5.70
C ARG A 346 17.04 -20.83 -5.36
N SER A 347 18.29 -21.13 -5.00
CA SER A 347 18.72 -22.48 -4.62
C SER A 347 17.96 -23.05 -3.41
N PHE A 348 17.61 -22.21 -2.43
CA PHE A 348 16.81 -22.61 -1.27
C PHE A 348 15.35 -22.87 -1.66
N PHE A 349 14.73 -21.96 -2.43
CA PHE A 349 13.31 -22.10 -2.79
C PHE A 349 13.04 -23.23 -3.80
N ARG A 350 14.03 -23.61 -4.61
CA ARG A 350 13.99 -24.83 -5.45
C ARG A 350 13.70 -26.10 -4.65
N LEU A 351 14.02 -26.13 -3.35
CA LEU A 351 13.72 -27.28 -2.49
C LEU A 351 12.21 -27.45 -2.21
N PHE A 352 11.40 -26.41 -2.43
CA PHE A 352 9.99 -26.38 -2.06
C PHE A 352 9.04 -26.23 -3.26
N SER A 353 9.52 -25.77 -4.41
CA SER A 353 8.69 -25.50 -5.58
C SER A 353 9.47 -25.56 -6.89
N GLU A 354 8.93 -26.26 -7.88
CA GLU A 354 9.45 -26.29 -9.26
C GLU A 354 9.31 -24.94 -9.98
N TYR A 355 8.35 -24.10 -9.56
CA TYR A 355 8.18 -22.75 -10.08
C TYR A 355 9.36 -21.82 -9.76
N ALA A 356 10.25 -22.23 -8.85
CA ALA A 356 11.45 -21.47 -8.53
C ALA A 356 12.32 -21.17 -9.75
N ASP A 357 12.30 -22.02 -10.78
CA ASP A 357 13.06 -21.81 -12.03
C ASP A 357 12.32 -21.01 -13.08
N ARG A 358 11.02 -20.78 -12.90
CA ARG A 358 10.21 -19.91 -13.77
C ARG A 358 10.28 -18.44 -13.39
N ALA A 359 10.72 -18.10 -12.18
CA ALA A 359 10.93 -16.71 -11.78
C ALA A 359 12.00 -16.06 -12.66
N GLY A 360 11.77 -14.82 -13.09
CA GLY A 360 12.62 -14.12 -14.05
C GLY A 360 14.04 -13.82 -13.56
N HIS A 361 14.84 -13.20 -14.43
CA HIS A 361 16.18 -12.69 -14.15
C HIS A 361 16.22 -11.17 -14.34
N PHE A 362 15.17 -10.49 -13.86
CA PHE A 362 15.06 -9.05 -14.00
C PHE A 362 16.04 -8.31 -13.10
N VAL A 363 16.62 -7.23 -13.62
CA VAL A 363 17.50 -6.33 -12.89
C VAL A 363 16.86 -4.96 -12.74
N PRO A 364 17.10 -4.25 -11.61
CA PRO A 364 16.55 -2.92 -11.39
C PRO A 364 17.17 -1.89 -12.34
N GLY A 365 16.33 -0.99 -12.83
CA GLY A 365 16.74 0.20 -13.56
C GLY A 365 17.42 1.27 -12.71
N HIS A 366 17.84 2.33 -13.40
CA HIS A 366 18.45 3.52 -12.82
C HIS A 366 17.71 4.79 -13.31
N GLY A 367 18.08 5.96 -12.77
CA GLY A 367 17.47 7.24 -13.14
C GLY A 367 16.38 7.72 -12.17
N ASP A 368 15.73 8.82 -12.53
CA ASP A 368 14.72 9.51 -11.70
C ASP A 368 13.29 8.99 -11.89
N GLY A 369 13.04 8.15 -12.90
CA GLY A 369 11.71 7.62 -13.16
C GLY A 369 10.84 8.50 -14.05
N THR A 370 11.45 9.44 -14.79
CA THR A 370 10.75 10.31 -15.74
C THR A 370 11.11 9.96 -17.18
N VAL A 371 10.15 10.13 -18.09
CA VAL A 371 10.37 10.20 -19.54
C VAL A 371 9.62 11.38 -20.13
N THR A 372 10.12 11.93 -21.24
CA THR A 372 9.50 13.05 -21.95
C THR A 372 8.78 12.55 -23.20
N ALA A 373 7.48 12.81 -23.30
CA ALA A 373 6.68 12.50 -24.49
C ALA A 373 5.72 13.65 -24.81
N ALA A 374 5.65 14.05 -26.08
CA ALA A 374 4.84 15.21 -26.51
C ALA A 374 5.14 16.50 -25.72
N GLY A 375 6.40 16.70 -25.29
CA GLY A 375 6.80 17.84 -24.47
C GLY A 375 6.32 17.82 -23.02
N LEU A 376 5.81 16.68 -22.55
CA LEU A 376 5.36 16.47 -21.17
C LEU A 376 6.30 15.53 -20.43
N ASP A 377 6.69 15.93 -19.22
CA ASP A 377 7.45 15.09 -18.32
C ASP A 377 6.49 14.12 -17.61
N ILE A 378 6.66 12.81 -17.84
CA ILE A 378 5.78 11.76 -17.31
C ILE A 378 6.58 10.91 -16.32
N GLY A 379 6.11 10.87 -15.06
CA GLY A 379 6.66 9.98 -14.05
C GLY A 379 6.08 8.57 -14.21
N VAL A 380 6.93 7.55 -14.28
CA VAL A 380 6.52 6.16 -14.52
C VAL A 380 6.80 5.31 -13.28
N ALA A 381 5.80 4.55 -12.85
CA ALA A 381 5.97 3.50 -11.85
C ALA A 381 5.23 2.25 -12.30
N THR A 382 5.98 1.22 -12.68
CA THR A 382 5.42 0.05 -13.35
C THR A 382 4.88 -0.96 -12.33
N CYS A 383 3.59 -1.29 -12.43
CA CYS A 383 2.96 -2.41 -11.74
C CYS A 383 3.15 -2.42 -10.21
N TYR A 384 4.09 -3.23 -9.70
CA TYR A 384 4.38 -3.38 -8.27
C TYR A 384 4.89 -2.09 -7.62
N GLU A 385 5.52 -1.21 -8.40
CA GLU A 385 6.18 -0.01 -7.88
C GLU A 385 5.21 0.96 -7.21
N VAL A 386 4.00 1.13 -7.75
CA VAL A 386 3.00 2.10 -7.26
C VAL A 386 2.67 1.95 -5.77
N ALA A 387 2.86 0.74 -5.23
CA ALA A 387 2.62 0.41 -3.84
C ALA A 387 3.65 1.06 -2.89
N PHE A 388 4.79 1.55 -3.38
CA PHE A 388 5.87 2.10 -2.56
C PHE A 388 5.87 3.62 -2.48
N ASP A 389 6.14 4.16 -1.29
CA ASP A 389 6.19 5.62 -1.06
C ASP A 389 7.34 6.33 -1.79
N ARG A 390 8.29 5.55 -2.31
CA ARG A 390 9.42 6.05 -3.09
C ARG A 390 9.18 6.00 -4.60
N ALA A 391 8.06 5.44 -5.08
CA ALA A 391 7.85 5.14 -6.50
C ALA A 391 7.98 6.38 -7.40
N PHE A 392 7.28 7.46 -7.06
CA PHE A 392 7.23 8.69 -7.84
C PHE A 392 8.03 9.85 -7.21
N ARG A 393 8.77 9.60 -6.12
CA ARG A 393 9.45 10.69 -5.40
C ARG A 393 10.47 11.39 -6.29
N ASP A 394 11.30 10.60 -6.96
CA ASP A 394 12.37 11.11 -7.81
C ASP A 394 11.75 11.78 -9.05
N SER A 395 10.72 11.17 -9.66
CA SER A 395 10.07 11.72 -10.86
C SER A 395 9.35 13.04 -10.58
N ILE A 396 8.66 13.16 -9.44
CA ILE A 396 8.03 14.43 -9.02
C ILE A 396 9.08 15.51 -8.76
N THR A 397 10.25 15.13 -8.23
CA THR A 397 11.36 16.07 -8.02
C THR A 397 12.00 16.49 -9.34
N ALA A 398 12.03 15.59 -10.32
CA ALA A 398 12.54 15.81 -11.66
C ALA A 398 11.60 16.67 -12.54
N GLY A 399 10.36 16.91 -12.12
CA GLY A 399 9.42 17.79 -12.81
C GLY A 399 8.18 17.11 -13.37
N ALA A 400 7.98 15.80 -13.12
CA ALA A 400 6.86 15.04 -13.67
C ALA A 400 5.51 15.75 -13.51
N GLN A 401 4.82 15.94 -14.63
CA GLN A 401 3.57 16.68 -14.74
C GLN A 401 2.34 15.79 -14.80
N LEU A 402 2.55 14.52 -15.12
CA LEU A 402 1.56 13.43 -15.10
C LEU A 402 2.25 12.14 -14.64
N LEU A 403 1.49 11.20 -14.09
CA LEU A 403 2.00 9.90 -13.66
C LEU A 403 1.39 8.79 -14.52
N ALA A 404 2.21 7.83 -14.93
CA ALA A 404 1.80 6.63 -15.63
C ALA A 404 2.08 5.39 -14.77
N VAL A 405 1.10 4.48 -14.72
CA VAL A 405 1.21 3.16 -14.07
C VAL A 405 0.88 2.08 -15.10
N PRO A 406 1.83 1.70 -15.97
CA PRO A 406 1.71 0.53 -16.81
C PRO A 406 1.72 -0.73 -15.93
N THR A 407 0.79 -1.65 -16.16
CA THR A 407 0.69 -2.87 -15.34
C THR A 407 0.17 -4.07 -16.12
N ASN A 408 0.65 -5.25 -15.76
CA ASN A 408 0.17 -6.50 -16.32
C ASN A 408 -0.50 -7.37 -15.26
N ASN A 409 -1.83 -7.45 -15.34
CA ASN A 409 -2.63 -8.23 -14.39
C ASN A 409 -2.92 -9.67 -14.87
N ALA A 410 -2.44 -10.08 -16.06
CA ALA A 410 -2.73 -11.40 -16.64
C ALA A 410 -2.23 -12.57 -15.77
N THR A 411 -1.16 -12.32 -15.01
CA THR A 411 -0.52 -13.25 -14.08
C THR A 411 -1.24 -13.38 -12.74
N PHE A 412 -2.38 -12.71 -12.55
CA PHE A 412 -3.14 -12.74 -11.29
C PHE A 412 -4.62 -13.11 -11.46
N GLY A 413 -5.06 -13.38 -12.69
CA GLY A 413 -6.40 -13.89 -12.99
C GLY A 413 -7.54 -12.94 -12.62
N ASP A 414 -8.76 -13.46 -12.65
CA ASP A 414 -9.97 -12.71 -12.24
C ASP A 414 -10.03 -12.57 -10.72
N THR A 415 -9.29 -11.58 -10.19
CA THR A 415 -9.13 -11.36 -8.75
C THR A 415 -9.14 -9.88 -8.36
N GLU A 416 -9.24 -9.63 -7.06
CA GLU A 416 -9.31 -8.28 -6.49
C GLU A 416 -8.00 -7.48 -6.59
N MET A 417 -6.90 -8.10 -7.03
CA MET A 417 -5.57 -7.48 -7.08
C MET A 417 -5.59 -6.16 -7.88
N THR A 418 -6.25 -6.15 -9.03
CA THR A 418 -6.36 -4.96 -9.89
C THR A 418 -7.05 -3.78 -9.19
N TYR A 419 -8.12 -4.02 -8.42
CA TYR A 419 -8.80 -2.97 -7.65
C TYR A 419 -7.94 -2.51 -6.47
N GLN A 420 -7.20 -3.42 -5.85
CA GLN A 420 -6.26 -3.09 -4.77
C GLN A 420 -5.11 -2.21 -5.29
N GLN A 421 -4.57 -2.49 -6.49
CA GLN A 421 -3.55 -1.67 -7.14
C GLN A 421 -4.11 -0.32 -7.60
N LEU A 422 -5.30 -0.29 -8.21
CA LEU A 422 -5.96 0.96 -8.60
C LEU A 422 -6.15 1.89 -7.39
N ALA A 423 -6.49 1.35 -6.23
CA ALA A 423 -6.57 2.13 -4.99
C ALA A 423 -5.24 2.73 -4.55
N MET A 424 -4.12 2.04 -4.77
CA MET A 424 -2.79 2.60 -4.55
C MET A 424 -2.54 3.77 -5.51
N SER A 425 -2.84 3.60 -6.80
CA SER A 425 -2.74 4.66 -7.81
C SER A 425 -3.58 5.89 -7.45
N ARG A 426 -4.82 5.69 -6.98
CA ARG A 426 -5.69 6.78 -6.50
C ARG A 426 -5.10 7.53 -5.31
N LEU A 427 -4.49 6.83 -4.37
CA LEU A 427 -3.79 7.47 -3.26
C LEU A 427 -2.58 8.29 -3.75
N ARG A 428 -1.79 7.74 -4.69
CA ARG A 428 -0.64 8.44 -5.29
C ARG A 428 -1.05 9.70 -6.06
N ALA A 429 -2.21 9.68 -6.71
CA ALA A 429 -2.78 10.85 -7.37
C ALA A 429 -2.96 12.02 -6.39
N VAL A 430 -3.58 11.76 -5.24
CA VAL A 430 -3.78 12.75 -4.16
C VAL A 430 -2.47 13.16 -3.50
N GLU A 431 -1.61 12.20 -3.23
CA GLU A 431 -0.32 12.43 -2.58
C GLU A 431 0.56 13.40 -3.37
N HIS A 432 0.62 13.21 -4.69
CA HIS A 432 1.46 14.03 -5.56
C HIS A 432 0.69 15.17 -6.25
N GLY A 433 -0.63 15.22 -6.12
CA GLY A 433 -1.47 16.23 -6.77
C GLY A 433 -1.39 16.15 -8.31
N ARG A 434 -1.28 14.94 -8.84
CA ARG A 434 -1.10 14.65 -10.28
C ARG A 434 -2.20 13.72 -10.77
N ALA A 435 -2.58 13.88 -12.04
CA ALA A 435 -3.38 12.86 -12.71
C ALA A 435 -2.53 11.59 -12.87
N VAL A 436 -3.18 10.43 -12.76
CA VAL A 436 -2.54 9.12 -12.91
C VAL A 436 -3.26 8.34 -13.99
N VAL A 437 -2.51 7.90 -15.00
CA VAL A 437 -3.01 7.00 -16.05
C VAL A 437 -2.57 5.58 -15.74
N VAL A 438 -3.52 4.72 -15.38
CA VAL A 438 -3.30 3.30 -15.15
C VAL A 438 -3.63 2.56 -16.45
N ALA A 439 -2.60 2.02 -17.11
CA ALA A 439 -2.75 1.22 -18.33
C ALA A 439 -2.51 -0.26 -17.98
N ALA A 440 -3.58 -1.04 -17.96
CA ALA A 440 -3.55 -2.45 -17.60
C ALA A 440 -3.64 -3.34 -18.85
N THR A 441 -2.84 -4.40 -18.93
CA THR A 441 -2.90 -5.34 -20.07
C THR A 441 -4.27 -6.01 -20.10
N SER A 442 -4.74 -6.51 -18.96
CA SER A 442 -5.98 -7.29 -18.84
C SER A 442 -6.74 -7.04 -17.53
N GLY A 443 -6.22 -6.16 -16.66
CA GLY A 443 -6.89 -5.67 -15.46
C GLY A 443 -7.79 -4.47 -15.75
N VAL A 444 -8.14 -3.70 -14.71
CA VAL A 444 -8.83 -2.42 -14.86
C VAL A 444 -7.81 -1.35 -15.22
N SER A 445 -7.89 -0.85 -16.45
CA SER A 445 -7.28 0.43 -16.82
C SER A 445 -8.15 1.57 -16.31
N ALA A 446 -7.54 2.69 -15.94
CA ALA A 446 -8.26 3.83 -15.39
C ALA A 446 -7.53 5.15 -15.62
N ILE A 447 -8.31 6.22 -15.78
CA ILE A 447 -7.81 7.60 -15.72
C ILE A 447 -8.25 8.20 -14.39
N VAL A 448 -7.29 8.62 -13.58
CA VAL A 448 -7.50 9.08 -12.20
C VAL A 448 -7.12 10.56 -12.08
N ASP A 449 -8.04 11.36 -11.59
CA ASP A 449 -7.82 12.78 -11.31
C ASP A 449 -6.89 12.98 -10.11
N PRO A 450 -6.28 14.18 -9.98
CA PRO A 450 -5.41 14.52 -8.86
C PRO A 450 -6.06 14.48 -7.46
N ASP A 451 -7.39 14.43 -7.37
CA ASP A 451 -8.13 14.28 -6.11
C ASP A 451 -8.43 12.79 -5.80
N GLY A 452 -7.92 11.87 -6.62
CA GLY A 452 -8.09 10.43 -6.45
C GLY A 452 -9.41 9.90 -7.04
N ARG A 453 -10.22 10.74 -7.70
CA ARG A 453 -11.44 10.31 -8.38
C ARG A 453 -11.12 9.58 -9.69
N VAL A 454 -11.79 8.45 -9.93
CA VAL A 454 -11.70 7.75 -11.22
C VAL A 454 -12.63 8.45 -12.22
N GLN A 455 -12.07 8.93 -13.34
CA GLN A 455 -12.82 9.58 -14.40
C GLN A 455 -13.41 8.56 -15.39
N GLN A 456 -12.61 7.58 -15.77
CA GLN A 456 -12.99 6.47 -16.65
C GLN A 456 -12.29 5.20 -16.18
N SER A 457 -12.91 4.04 -16.41
CA SER A 457 -12.31 2.73 -16.15
C SER A 457 -12.83 1.68 -17.12
N THR A 458 -11.97 0.73 -17.50
CA THR A 458 -12.34 -0.40 -18.35
C THR A 458 -12.96 -1.55 -17.55
N SER A 459 -13.54 -2.52 -18.26
CA SER A 459 -13.84 -3.84 -17.70
C SER A 459 -12.61 -4.76 -17.74
N LEU A 460 -12.60 -5.80 -16.91
CA LEU A 460 -11.53 -6.81 -16.91
C LEU A 460 -11.52 -7.64 -18.19
N PHE A 461 -10.33 -7.99 -18.66
CA PHE A 461 -10.10 -8.95 -19.77
C PHE A 461 -10.66 -8.57 -21.14
N VAL A 462 -11.24 -7.39 -21.31
CA VAL A 462 -11.81 -6.92 -22.58
C VAL A 462 -10.88 -5.88 -23.22
N PRO A 463 -10.58 -5.97 -24.53
CA PRO A 463 -9.86 -4.91 -25.23
C PRO A 463 -10.64 -3.59 -25.18
N ASP A 464 -9.98 -2.50 -24.81
CA ASP A 464 -10.61 -1.19 -24.67
C ASP A 464 -9.59 -0.04 -24.80
N ALA A 465 -10.07 1.18 -24.98
CA ALA A 465 -9.25 2.39 -25.00
C ALA A 465 -9.93 3.51 -24.22
N LEU A 466 -9.26 4.03 -23.19
CA LEU A 466 -9.73 5.20 -22.45
C LEU A 466 -9.08 6.43 -23.06
N VAL A 467 -9.85 7.49 -23.32
CA VAL A 467 -9.32 8.78 -23.76
C VAL A 467 -9.94 9.88 -22.93
N ALA A 468 -9.11 10.70 -22.31
CA ALA A 468 -9.60 11.84 -21.54
C ALA A 468 -8.60 12.99 -21.46
N GLN A 469 -9.16 14.18 -21.22
CA GLN A 469 -8.38 15.33 -20.83
C GLN A 469 -8.07 15.27 -19.35
N VAL A 470 -6.81 15.51 -19.00
CA VAL A 470 -6.28 15.51 -17.63
C VAL A 470 -5.45 16.77 -17.39
N PRO A 471 -5.43 17.30 -16.15
CA PRO A 471 -4.66 18.50 -15.86
C PRO A 471 -3.15 18.23 -15.84
N VAL A 472 -2.39 19.12 -16.47
CA VAL A 472 -0.93 19.18 -16.41
C VAL A 472 -0.52 20.09 -15.25
N ARG A 473 0.38 19.62 -14.38
CA ARG A 473 0.78 20.39 -13.18
C ARG A 473 2.27 20.30 -12.89
N ALA A 474 2.86 21.41 -12.47
CA ALA A 474 4.25 21.46 -12.02
C ALA A 474 4.40 21.71 -10.52
N ASP A 475 3.34 22.17 -9.83
CA ASP A 475 3.41 22.47 -8.41
C ASP A 475 3.55 21.20 -7.56
N VAL A 476 4.19 21.32 -6.39
CA VAL A 476 4.52 20.17 -5.54
C VAL A 476 3.74 20.25 -4.22
N THR A 477 3.04 19.17 -3.88
CA THR A 477 2.27 19.01 -2.63
C THR A 477 3.17 19.04 -1.39
N LEU A 478 2.58 19.22 -0.21
CA LEU A 478 3.37 19.18 1.03
C LEU A 478 3.93 17.78 1.30
N ALA A 479 3.19 16.72 0.98
CA ALA A 479 3.68 15.35 1.07
C ALA A 479 4.93 15.13 0.21
N SER A 480 4.88 15.53 -1.07
CA SER A 480 6.03 15.41 -1.97
C SER A 480 7.23 16.24 -1.49
N ARG A 481 7.01 17.43 -0.92
CA ARG A 481 8.10 18.26 -0.34
C ARG A 481 8.71 17.64 0.91
N LEU A 482 7.88 17.07 1.79
CA LEU A 482 8.35 16.43 3.03
C LEU A 482 9.01 15.07 2.76
N GLY A 483 8.69 14.42 1.64
CA GLY A 483 9.25 13.15 1.23
C GLY A 483 9.11 12.09 2.31
N VAL A 484 10.24 11.57 2.80
CA VAL A 484 10.28 10.49 3.80
C VAL A 484 10.07 10.96 5.25
N ALA A 485 10.07 12.28 5.49
CA ALA A 485 10.04 12.82 6.85
C ALA A 485 8.83 12.39 7.70
N PRO A 486 7.58 12.36 7.18
CA PRO A 486 6.41 11.95 7.97
C PRO A 486 6.56 10.51 8.50
N GLU A 487 7.01 9.59 7.66
CA GLU A 487 7.23 8.19 8.05
C GLU A 487 8.35 8.05 9.09
N LEU A 488 9.47 8.76 8.91
CA LEU A 488 10.58 8.76 9.87
C LEU A 488 10.16 9.29 11.23
N VAL A 489 9.40 10.39 11.28
CA VAL A 489 8.90 10.97 12.53
C VAL A 489 7.99 9.97 13.26
N LEU A 490 7.08 9.30 12.54
CA LEU A 490 6.19 8.30 13.12
C LEU A 490 6.96 7.07 13.64
N CYS A 491 7.95 6.58 12.88
CA CYS A 491 8.81 5.48 13.30
C CYS A 491 9.65 5.86 14.53
N ALA A 492 10.26 7.05 14.53
CA ALA A 492 11.02 7.56 15.66
C ALA A 492 10.14 7.71 16.91
N ALA A 493 8.92 8.24 16.75
CA ALA A 493 7.95 8.36 17.84
C ALA A 493 7.62 6.99 18.46
N ALA A 494 7.41 5.95 17.64
CA ALA A 494 7.17 4.59 18.13
C ALA A 494 8.36 4.02 18.91
N VAL A 495 9.59 4.22 18.42
CA VAL A 495 10.83 3.77 19.09
C VAL A 495 11.03 4.50 20.43
N VAL A 496 10.85 5.82 20.44
CA VAL A 496 10.93 6.63 21.67
C VAL A 496 9.89 6.16 22.68
N ALA A 497 8.65 5.93 22.25
CA ALA A 497 7.60 5.40 23.12
C ALA A 497 7.97 4.05 23.72
N ALA A 498 8.52 3.13 22.92
CA ALA A 498 9.00 1.83 23.41
C ALA A 498 10.09 2.00 24.48
N GLY A 499 11.04 2.93 24.29
CA GLY A 499 12.06 3.27 25.28
C GLY A 499 11.47 3.84 26.58
N LEU A 500 10.55 4.81 26.48
CA LEU A 500 9.86 5.39 27.64
C LEU A 500 9.10 4.35 28.45
N ALA A 501 8.44 3.39 27.78
CA ALA A 501 7.74 2.30 28.44
C ALA A 501 8.69 1.37 29.22
N VAL A 502 9.91 1.13 28.71
CA VAL A 502 10.95 0.38 29.45
C VAL A 502 11.39 1.14 30.70
N VAL A 503 11.71 2.43 30.57
CA VAL A 503 12.15 3.26 31.70
C VAL A 503 11.07 3.32 32.79
N ARG A 504 9.81 3.53 32.39
CA ARG A 504 8.68 3.55 33.31
C ARG A 504 8.49 2.22 34.03
N GLY A 505 8.54 1.10 33.30
CA GLY A 505 8.43 -0.23 33.89
C GLY A 505 9.56 -0.54 34.89
N ARG A 506 10.78 -0.05 34.64
CA ARG A 506 11.91 -0.17 35.60
C ARG A 506 11.67 0.67 36.86
N ARG A 507 11.20 1.91 36.72
CA ARG A 507 10.88 2.79 37.86
C ARG A 507 9.75 2.24 38.71
N GLU A 508 8.71 1.69 38.09
CA GLU A 508 7.59 1.06 38.81
C GLU A 508 8.05 -0.17 39.60
N LYS A 509 8.92 -1.01 39.03
CA LYS A 509 9.52 -2.15 39.74
C LYS A 509 10.43 -1.72 40.88
N ALA A 510 11.31 -0.74 40.66
CA ALA A 510 12.19 -0.20 41.69
C ALA A 510 11.38 0.42 42.85
N GLY A 511 10.34 1.19 42.55
CA GLY A 511 9.44 1.76 43.57
C GLY A 511 8.57 0.71 44.27
N ALA A 512 8.25 -0.41 43.62
CA ALA A 512 7.59 -1.54 44.27
C ALA A 512 8.54 -2.28 45.22
N ALA A 513 9.80 -2.52 44.81
CA ALA A 513 10.83 -3.13 45.64
C ALA A 513 11.16 -2.27 46.87
N ALA A 514 11.29 -0.95 46.70
CA ALA A 514 11.54 -0.02 47.80
C ALA A 514 10.38 0.03 48.82
N ARG A 515 9.13 -0.09 48.36
CA ARG A 515 7.94 -0.18 49.24
C ARG A 515 7.85 -1.52 49.98
N ALA A 516 8.28 -2.60 49.36
CA ALA A 516 8.36 -3.91 50.00
C ALA A 516 9.44 -3.94 51.09
N SER A 517 10.60 -3.29 50.86
CA SER A 517 11.67 -3.19 51.86
C SER A 517 11.31 -2.29 53.04
N THR A 518 10.58 -1.19 52.83
CA THR A 518 10.13 -0.32 53.94
C THR A 518 8.95 -0.91 54.71
N GLY A 519 8.06 -1.66 54.05
CA GLY A 519 6.96 -2.38 54.73
C GLY A 519 7.43 -3.53 55.62
N ALA A 520 8.56 -4.17 55.31
CA ALA A 520 9.17 -5.21 56.14
C ALA A 520 9.86 -4.65 57.41
N ALA A 521 10.28 -3.38 57.40
CA ALA A 521 10.94 -2.73 58.54
C ALA A 521 9.96 -2.09 59.54
N GLY A 522 8.64 -2.11 59.27
CA GLY A 522 7.62 -1.41 60.04
C GLY A 522 6.69 -2.30 60.88
N ALA A 523 6.91 -3.62 60.98
CA ALA A 523 6.14 -4.46 61.89
C ALA A 523 6.66 -4.22 63.33
N PRO A 524 5.85 -3.65 64.25
CA PRO A 524 6.29 -3.53 65.64
C PRO A 524 6.41 -4.95 66.20
N ALA A 525 7.56 -5.26 66.79
CA ALA A 525 7.73 -6.45 67.61
C ALA A 525 6.68 -6.36 68.73
N GLY A 526 5.64 -7.18 68.64
CA GLY A 526 4.65 -7.34 69.70
C GLY A 526 5.34 -7.93 70.92
N GLY A 527 5.87 -7.07 71.78
CA GLY A 527 6.30 -7.45 73.12
C GLY A 527 5.10 -7.96 73.89
N ARG A 528 5.09 -9.27 74.16
CA ARG A 528 4.26 -9.86 75.21
C ARG A 528 4.63 -9.17 76.53
N PHE A 529 3.69 -8.42 77.08
CA PHE A 529 3.67 -8.12 78.50
C PHE A 529 3.12 -9.37 79.21
N ASP A 530 3.98 -10.11 79.90
CA ASP A 530 3.55 -11.11 80.89
C ASP A 530 3.21 -10.40 82.21
N LYS A 531 2.16 -10.89 82.86
CA LYS A 531 1.44 -10.24 83.96
C LYS A 531 1.63 -11.02 85.27
N GLU A 532 2.87 -11.34 85.63
CA GLU A 532 3.18 -12.15 86.83
C GLU A 532 4.31 -11.60 87.73
N ASP A 533 4.62 -10.30 87.71
CA ASP A 533 5.45 -9.68 88.76
C ASP A 533 4.72 -8.48 89.40
N LEU A 534 3.99 -8.76 90.48
CA LEU A 534 3.55 -7.80 91.51
C LEU A 534 3.78 -8.40 92.90
#